data_AF-R9S5G3-F1
#
_entry.id   AF-R9S5G3-F1
#
_cell.length_a   1.000
_cell.length_b   1.000
_cell.length_c   1.000
_cell.angle_alpha   90.00
_cell.angle_beta   90.00
_cell.angle_gamma   90.00
#
_symmetry.space_group_name_H-M   'P 1'
#
loop_
_entity.id
_entity.type
_entity.pdbx_description
1 polymer ?
#
loop_
_entity_poly.entity_id
_entity_poly.type
_entity_poly.pdbx_seq_one_letter_code
_entity_poly.pdbx_strand_id
1 'polypeptide(L)'
;MLPRHAAGSFELKEGTGPITGMQSCGEFLEIYKVDKTFRVKSPESIDPEETNPNAMWVTSPTDDVGTGNPIVARAFLQNCQMLNSAIFDQEIDKDEVIMTLHSCKEALITCDKICRKVTKSVLDICKVIEGSGVERDNRGRGLNPFPQVEQLDTDCGTFLVQANRVIKMLSGLPSLLLPLSKEDSNFDYLAKRIESEAVDAPRLLEFIKDNAKGVKYLAELRNFHEHPKKIRTIINNFTLTPNSSIEIPTWHLSGEAKSPIHEEMRAATNFLLELIEITFIHTLMASLSKSYPFIIQKEKKIDEANPIQYRLTIDVGQFNVEQII
;
A
#
# COMPACT_ATOMS: atom_id res chain seq x y z
N MET A 1 -2.32 21.72 -35.79
CA MET A 1 -2.76 21.42 -34.42
C MET A 1 -3.57 20.15 -34.52
N LEU A 2 -3.26 19.11 -33.73
CA LEU A 2 -4.04 17.86 -33.79
C LEU A 2 -5.44 18.12 -33.23
N PRO A 3 -6.50 17.52 -33.81
CA PRO A 3 -7.85 17.61 -33.26
C PRO A 3 -7.89 17.15 -31.80
N ARG A 4 -8.77 17.74 -30.98
CA ARG A 4 -8.97 17.39 -29.56
C ARG A 4 -9.09 15.88 -29.33
N HIS A 5 -9.92 15.21 -30.14
CA HIS A 5 -10.17 13.76 -30.05
C HIS A 5 -9.15 12.91 -30.82
N ALA A 6 -8.04 13.49 -31.28
CA ALA A 6 -7.00 12.72 -31.92
C ALA A 6 -6.20 11.92 -30.88
N ALA A 7 -5.69 10.76 -31.31
CA ALA A 7 -4.77 9.97 -30.52
C ALA A 7 -3.53 10.81 -30.14
N GLY A 8 -3.20 10.83 -28.85
CA GLY A 8 -2.02 11.49 -28.33
C GLY A 8 -0.75 10.64 -28.50
N SER A 9 0.39 11.30 -28.71
CA SER A 9 1.71 10.69 -28.61
C SER A 9 2.62 11.63 -27.83
N PHE A 10 3.36 11.10 -26.87
CA PHE A 10 4.27 11.87 -26.02
C PHE A 10 5.45 11.01 -25.57
N GLU A 11 6.59 11.67 -25.37
CA GLU A 11 7.79 11.07 -24.83
C GLU A 11 7.88 11.32 -23.32
N LEU A 12 8.10 10.26 -22.55
CA LEU A 12 8.32 10.36 -21.11
C LEU A 12 9.80 10.65 -20.82
N LYS A 13 10.12 11.91 -20.54
CA LYS A 13 11.50 12.41 -20.41
C LYS A 13 12.23 11.99 -19.14
N GLU A 14 11.51 11.68 -18.05
CA GLU A 14 12.10 11.30 -16.75
C GLU A 14 12.10 9.79 -16.53
N GLY A 15 12.81 9.32 -15.50
CA GLY A 15 12.87 7.90 -15.10
C GLY A 15 13.76 7.03 -16.01
N THR A 16 14.10 5.85 -15.50
CA THR A 16 15.05 4.92 -16.09
C THR A 16 14.36 3.91 -17.02
N GLY A 17 14.88 3.78 -18.24
CA GLY A 17 14.49 2.72 -19.16
C GLY A 17 13.12 2.92 -19.83
N PRO A 18 12.57 1.84 -20.43
CA PRO A 18 11.30 1.87 -21.14
C PRO A 18 10.10 1.91 -20.18
N ILE A 19 8.91 2.08 -20.74
CA ILE A 19 7.65 1.85 -20.02
C ILE A 19 7.54 0.35 -19.71
N THR A 20 7.27 0.05 -18.45
CA THR A 20 7.18 -1.32 -17.92
C THR A 20 5.80 -1.65 -17.34
N GLY A 21 4.93 -0.66 -17.20
CA GLY A 21 3.54 -0.85 -16.77
C GLY A 21 2.64 0.32 -17.15
N MET A 22 1.36 0.02 -17.38
CA MET A 22 0.31 1.00 -17.64
C MET A 22 -0.98 0.51 -17.00
N GLN A 23 -1.74 1.41 -16.37
CA GLN A 23 -3.02 1.06 -15.75
C GLN A 23 -4.00 2.24 -15.83
N SER A 24 -5.16 2.02 -16.44
CA SER A 24 -6.26 2.99 -16.42
C SER A 24 -6.86 3.07 -15.03
N CYS A 25 -7.14 4.29 -14.56
CA CYS A 25 -7.73 4.59 -13.25
C CYS A 25 -8.98 5.47 -13.43
N GLY A 26 -9.77 5.20 -14.48
CA GLY A 26 -10.92 6.02 -14.87
C GLY A 26 -10.49 7.35 -15.50
N GLU A 27 -10.36 8.40 -14.69
CA GLU A 27 -10.08 9.77 -15.15
C GLU A 27 -8.65 10.03 -15.61
N PHE A 28 -7.74 9.08 -15.36
CA PHE A 28 -6.35 9.19 -15.75
C PHE A 28 -5.76 7.81 -16.03
N LEU A 29 -4.71 7.82 -16.83
CA LEU A 29 -3.87 6.67 -17.07
C LEU A 29 -2.57 6.82 -16.26
N GLU A 30 -2.26 5.85 -15.41
CA GLU A 30 -0.94 5.76 -14.81
C GLU A 30 0.01 4.98 -15.71
N ILE A 31 1.17 5.57 -15.96
CA ILE A 31 2.25 4.97 -16.75
C ILE A 31 3.48 4.87 -15.88
N TYR A 32 4.14 3.73 -15.95
CA TYR A 32 5.25 3.39 -15.09
C TYR A 32 6.50 3.08 -15.90
N LYS A 33 7.61 3.65 -15.45
CA LYS A 33 8.95 3.10 -15.69
C LYS A 33 9.37 2.29 -14.47
N VAL A 34 10.62 1.80 -14.43
CA VAL A 34 11.10 1.01 -13.28
C VAL A 34 11.12 1.82 -11.97
N ASP A 35 11.45 3.11 -12.05
CA ASP A 35 11.71 3.99 -10.92
C ASP A 35 10.83 5.25 -10.88
N LYS A 36 9.88 5.38 -11.81
CA LYS A 36 9.08 6.61 -11.96
C LYS A 36 7.62 6.30 -12.31
N THR A 37 6.71 7.06 -11.73
CA THR A 37 5.28 7.04 -12.05
C THR A 37 4.87 8.35 -12.74
N PHE A 38 4.07 8.23 -13.78
CA PHE A 38 3.48 9.32 -14.54
C PHE A 38 1.96 9.21 -14.53
N ARG A 39 1.27 10.35 -14.53
CA ARG A 39 -0.16 10.41 -14.84
C ARG A 39 -0.37 11.12 -16.16
N VAL A 40 -1.24 10.53 -16.97
CA VAL A 40 -1.69 11.08 -18.23
C VAL A 40 -3.18 11.34 -18.15
N LYS A 41 -3.60 12.55 -18.49
CA LYS A 41 -5.01 12.93 -18.66
C LYS A 41 -5.28 13.28 -20.11
N SER A 42 -6.38 12.76 -20.64
CA SER A 42 -6.85 13.12 -21.97
C SER A 42 -7.53 14.50 -21.95
N PRO A 43 -7.69 15.15 -23.11
CA PRO A 43 -8.49 16.36 -23.23
C PRO A 43 -9.90 16.22 -22.62
N GLU A 44 -10.55 15.07 -22.84
CA GLU A 44 -11.87 14.75 -22.31
C GLU A 44 -11.89 14.67 -20.78
N SER A 45 -10.83 14.15 -20.15
CA SER A 45 -10.71 14.13 -18.69
C SER A 45 -10.42 15.50 -18.08
N ILE A 46 -9.84 16.43 -18.86
CA ILE A 46 -9.45 17.77 -18.38
C ILE A 46 -10.60 18.78 -18.53
N ASP A 47 -11.35 18.68 -19.62
CA ASP A 47 -12.47 19.57 -19.93
C ASP A 47 -13.69 18.73 -20.38
N PRO A 48 -14.36 18.01 -19.45
CA PRO A 48 -15.45 17.09 -19.81
C PRO A 48 -16.62 17.76 -20.53
N GLU A 49 -16.86 19.04 -20.24
CA GLU A 49 -17.93 19.86 -20.82
C GLU A 49 -17.60 20.42 -22.21
N GLU A 50 -16.43 20.06 -22.77
CA GLU A 50 -15.96 20.49 -24.10
C GLU A 50 -15.95 22.01 -24.33
N THR A 51 -15.69 22.79 -23.28
CA THR A 51 -15.65 24.26 -23.37
C THR A 51 -14.42 24.80 -24.11
N ASN A 52 -13.37 23.99 -24.24
CA ASN A 52 -12.12 24.33 -24.90
C ASN A 52 -11.82 23.37 -26.06
N PRO A 53 -12.02 23.77 -27.33
CA PRO A 53 -11.74 22.93 -28.49
C PRO A 53 -10.24 22.62 -28.67
N ASN A 54 -9.36 23.31 -27.94
CA ASN A 54 -7.91 23.13 -27.98
C ASN A 54 -7.35 22.47 -26.71
N ALA A 55 -8.18 21.80 -25.90
CA ALA A 55 -7.70 21.07 -24.74
C ALA A 55 -6.64 20.02 -25.17
N MET A 56 -5.55 19.95 -24.41
CA MET A 56 -4.38 19.13 -24.73
C MET A 56 -4.24 17.96 -23.76
N TRP A 57 -3.58 16.90 -24.22
CA TRP A 57 -3.08 15.84 -23.35
C TRP A 57 -2.10 16.43 -22.32
N VAL A 58 -2.27 16.06 -21.04
CA VAL A 58 -1.37 16.47 -19.97
C VAL A 58 -0.69 15.23 -19.42
N THR A 59 0.64 15.25 -19.40
CA THR A 59 1.48 14.22 -18.78
C THR A 59 2.32 14.85 -17.68
N SER A 60 2.25 14.29 -16.47
CA SER A 60 3.05 14.76 -15.34
C SER A 60 3.71 13.59 -14.61
N PRO A 61 4.99 13.72 -14.19
CA PRO A 61 5.55 12.81 -13.19
C PRO A 61 4.82 13.04 -11.86
N THR A 62 4.49 11.95 -11.17
CA THR A 62 3.76 12.02 -9.89
C THR A 62 4.52 11.37 -8.74
N ASP A 63 5.45 10.47 -9.03
CA ASP A 63 6.27 9.84 -7.99
C ASP A 63 7.64 9.36 -8.52
N ASP A 64 8.62 9.30 -7.61
CA ASP A 64 9.97 8.75 -7.78
C ASP A 64 10.04 7.25 -7.41
N VAL A 65 8.90 6.57 -7.57
CA VAL A 65 8.80 5.11 -7.52
C VAL A 65 8.06 4.63 -8.76
N GLY A 66 8.42 3.46 -9.26
CA GLY A 66 7.81 2.83 -10.43
C GLY A 66 7.58 1.35 -10.22
N THR A 67 7.48 0.60 -11.31
CA THR A 67 7.24 -0.86 -11.29
C THR A 67 8.27 -1.65 -10.49
N GLY A 68 9.51 -1.19 -10.34
CA GLY A 68 10.51 -1.88 -9.51
C GLY A 68 10.21 -1.82 -8.01
N ASN A 69 9.27 -0.98 -7.58
CA ASN A 69 8.79 -0.95 -6.19
C ASN A 69 7.71 -2.05 -5.99
N PRO A 70 7.90 -2.98 -5.02
CA PRO A 70 6.92 -4.02 -4.72
C PRO A 70 5.50 -3.50 -4.41
N ILE A 71 5.35 -2.30 -3.85
CA ILE A 71 4.04 -1.71 -3.59
C ILE A 71 3.30 -1.44 -4.91
N VAL A 72 3.98 -0.86 -5.90
CA VAL A 72 3.40 -0.61 -7.22
C VAL A 72 3.09 -1.93 -7.94
N ALA A 73 4.05 -2.84 -7.98
CA ALA A 73 3.90 -4.10 -8.71
C ALA A 73 2.86 -5.04 -8.07
N ARG A 74 2.95 -5.29 -6.76
CA ARG A 74 2.16 -6.33 -6.08
C ARG A 74 0.85 -5.83 -5.49
N ALA A 75 0.83 -4.61 -4.92
CA ALA A 75 -0.39 -4.08 -4.31
C ALA A 75 -1.37 -3.55 -5.37
N PHE A 76 -0.86 -3.12 -6.53
CA PHE A 76 -1.66 -2.48 -7.58
C PHE A 76 -1.63 -3.24 -8.91
N LEU A 77 -0.53 -3.19 -9.67
CA LEU A 77 -0.52 -3.69 -11.05
C LEU A 77 -0.89 -5.17 -11.17
N GLN A 78 -0.34 -6.02 -10.29
CA GLN A 78 -0.67 -7.43 -10.20
C GLN A 78 -2.18 -7.64 -9.97
N ASN A 79 -2.74 -6.93 -9.00
CA ASN A 79 -4.15 -7.06 -8.64
C ASN A 79 -5.07 -6.59 -9.77
N CYS A 80 -4.72 -5.48 -10.45
CA CYS A 80 -5.44 -5.03 -11.63
C CYS A 80 -5.35 -6.02 -12.80
N GLN A 81 -4.18 -6.62 -13.03
CA GLN A 81 -4.02 -7.67 -14.06
C GLN A 81 -4.90 -8.88 -13.76
N MET A 82 -4.95 -9.32 -12.50
CA MET A 82 -5.82 -10.42 -12.09
C MET A 82 -7.30 -10.06 -12.22
N LEU A 83 -7.72 -8.85 -11.81
CA LEU A 83 -9.10 -8.37 -11.96
C LEU A 83 -9.54 -8.31 -13.43
N ASN A 84 -8.66 -7.84 -14.31
CA ASN A 84 -8.96 -7.74 -15.73
C ASN A 84 -9.07 -9.11 -16.41
N SER A 85 -8.32 -10.11 -15.91
CA SER A 85 -8.37 -11.49 -16.39
C SER A 85 -9.51 -12.31 -15.80
N ALA A 86 -10.16 -11.80 -14.76
CA ALA A 86 -11.23 -12.48 -14.03
C ALA A 86 -12.58 -12.43 -14.76
N ILE A 87 -13.30 -13.56 -14.67
CA ILE A 87 -14.67 -13.72 -15.13
C ILE A 87 -15.56 -13.94 -13.90
N PHE A 88 -16.65 -13.18 -13.83
CA PHE A 88 -17.61 -13.18 -12.71
C PHE A 88 -18.99 -13.60 -13.21
N ASP A 89 -19.76 -14.27 -12.36
CA ASP A 89 -21.17 -14.59 -12.65
C ASP A 89 -22.10 -13.40 -12.39
N GLN A 90 -21.59 -12.38 -11.68
CA GLN A 90 -22.29 -11.13 -11.37
C GLN A 90 -21.56 -9.93 -12.00
N GLU A 91 -22.29 -8.84 -12.18
CA GLU A 91 -21.69 -7.57 -12.61
C GLU A 91 -20.82 -7.01 -11.48
N ILE A 92 -19.58 -6.63 -11.82
CA ILE A 92 -18.61 -6.04 -10.90
C ILE A 92 -18.18 -4.70 -11.46
N ASP A 93 -18.25 -3.66 -10.64
CA ASP A 93 -17.63 -2.37 -10.95
C ASP A 93 -16.11 -2.49 -10.80
N LYS A 94 -15.44 -2.87 -11.90
CA LYS A 94 -13.98 -3.03 -11.92
C LYS A 94 -13.27 -1.70 -11.68
N ASP A 95 -13.85 -0.58 -12.08
CA ASP A 95 -13.23 0.73 -11.94
C ASP A 95 -13.19 1.14 -10.46
N GLU A 96 -14.27 0.89 -9.71
CA GLU A 96 -14.29 1.12 -8.25
C GLU A 96 -13.26 0.25 -7.51
N VAL A 97 -13.12 -1.02 -7.90
CA VAL A 97 -12.10 -1.92 -7.33
C VAL A 97 -10.69 -1.41 -7.66
N ILE A 98 -10.43 -0.99 -8.90
CA ILE A 98 -9.14 -0.43 -9.33
C ILE A 98 -8.82 0.84 -8.53
N MET A 99 -9.80 1.73 -8.34
CA MET A 99 -9.61 2.98 -7.58
C MET A 99 -9.36 2.73 -6.10
N THR A 100 -9.98 1.70 -5.53
CA THR A 100 -9.70 1.26 -4.16
C THR A 100 -8.27 0.74 -4.02
N LEU A 101 -7.83 -0.13 -4.94
CA LEU A 101 -6.45 -0.65 -4.98
C LEU A 101 -5.42 0.47 -5.20
N HIS A 102 -5.73 1.42 -6.09
CA HIS A 102 -4.93 2.61 -6.33
C HIS A 102 -4.77 3.45 -5.06
N SER A 103 -5.87 3.69 -4.34
CA SER A 103 -5.86 4.45 -3.10
C SER A 103 -5.05 3.73 -2.00
N CYS A 104 -5.14 2.41 -1.91
CA CYS A 104 -4.29 1.58 -1.04
C CYS A 104 -2.81 1.74 -1.39
N LYS A 105 -2.46 1.67 -2.68
CA LYS A 105 -1.09 1.88 -3.18
C LYS A 105 -0.54 3.25 -2.80
N GLU A 106 -1.28 4.34 -3.05
CA GLU A 106 -0.82 5.71 -2.75
C GLU A 106 -0.59 5.92 -1.24
N ALA A 107 -1.51 5.43 -0.41
CA ALA A 107 -1.36 5.49 1.04
C ALA A 107 -0.14 4.68 1.52
N LEU A 108 0.07 3.48 0.97
CA LEU A 108 1.20 2.63 1.34
C LEU A 108 2.55 3.16 0.84
N ILE A 109 2.61 3.79 -0.34
CA ILE A 109 3.80 4.50 -0.82
C ILE A 109 4.15 5.65 0.14
N THR A 110 3.15 6.35 0.65
CA THR A 110 3.37 7.41 1.64
C THR A 110 3.98 6.83 2.94
N CYS A 111 3.48 5.68 3.42
CA CYS A 111 4.09 4.95 4.53
C CYS A 111 5.56 4.59 4.26
N ASP A 112 5.86 4.00 3.09
CA ASP A 112 7.23 3.62 2.70
C ASP A 112 8.18 4.82 2.66
N LYS A 113 7.75 5.95 2.09
CA LYS A 113 8.53 7.19 2.07
C LYS A 113 8.88 7.69 3.46
N ILE A 114 7.89 7.73 4.37
CA ILE A 114 8.11 8.15 5.76
C ILE A 114 9.03 7.16 6.47
N CYS A 115 8.80 5.85 6.31
CA CYS A 115 9.64 4.80 6.88
C CYS A 115 11.10 4.95 6.43
N ARG A 116 11.36 5.18 5.13
CA ARG A 116 12.70 5.39 4.58
C ARG A 116 13.35 6.66 5.15
N LYS A 117 12.61 7.76 5.23
CA LYS A 117 13.07 9.02 5.84
C LYS A 117 13.50 8.81 7.28
N VAL A 118 12.61 8.27 8.12
CA VAL A 118 12.87 8.03 9.55
C VAL A 118 14.02 7.04 9.73
N THR A 119 14.02 5.93 9.00
CA THR A 119 15.10 4.93 9.05
C THR A 119 16.45 5.55 8.72
N LYS A 120 16.53 6.32 7.63
CA LYS A 120 17.76 6.97 7.22
C LYS A 120 18.26 7.91 8.32
N SER A 121 17.40 8.77 8.85
CA SER A 121 17.76 9.70 9.93
C SER A 121 18.27 8.96 11.19
N VAL A 122 17.58 7.90 11.61
CA VAL A 122 18.02 7.08 12.76
C VAL A 122 19.40 6.47 12.52
N LEU A 123 19.59 5.80 11.37
CA LEU A 123 20.84 5.11 11.08
C LEU A 123 22.02 6.07 10.88
N ASP A 124 21.79 7.22 10.25
CA ASP A 124 22.83 8.23 10.06
C ASP A 124 23.26 8.83 11.41
N ILE A 125 22.32 9.07 12.34
CA ILE A 125 22.63 9.49 13.71
C ILE A 125 23.39 8.39 14.46
N CYS A 126 22.95 7.13 14.39
CA CYS A 126 23.63 6.02 15.04
C CYS A 126 25.09 5.90 14.57
N LYS A 127 25.35 6.03 13.27
CA LYS A 127 26.73 6.02 12.72
C LYS A 127 27.59 7.13 13.29
N VAL A 128 27.05 8.34 13.47
CA VAL A 128 27.78 9.46 14.08
C VAL A 128 28.11 9.17 15.54
N ILE A 129 27.15 8.62 16.29
CA ILE A 129 27.33 8.24 17.71
C ILE A 129 28.40 7.14 17.84
N GLU A 130 28.37 6.12 16.98
CA GLU A 130 29.33 5.01 17.00
C GLU A 130 30.75 5.45 16.60
N GLY A 131 30.87 6.37 15.63
CA GLY A 131 32.16 6.82 15.11
C GLY A 131 32.86 7.87 15.97
N SER A 132 32.10 8.84 16.50
CA SER A 132 32.65 10.02 17.20
C SER A 132 32.09 10.23 18.62
N GLY A 133 31.14 9.40 19.06
CA GLY A 133 30.38 9.68 20.27
C GLY A 133 29.43 10.87 20.11
N VAL A 134 28.86 11.32 21.23
CA VAL A 134 28.06 12.55 21.27
C VAL A 134 28.91 13.70 21.79
N GLU A 135 28.80 14.85 21.13
CA GLU A 135 29.50 16.07 21.51
C GLU A 135 29.18 16.47 22.95
N ARG A 136 30.25 16.78 23.70
CA ARG A 136 30.15 17.16 25.10
C ARG A 136 30.44 18.64 25.27
N ASP A 137 29.57 19.31 26.01
CA ASP A 137 29.67 20.72 26.38
C ASP A 137 29.83 20.87 27.90
N ASN A 138 30.06 22.09 28.39
CA ASN A 138 30.15 22.47 29.79
C ASN A 138 31.13 21.59 30.58
N ARG A 139 32.36 21.49 30.08
CA ARG A 139 33.45 20.68 30.66
C ARG A 139 33.07 19.20 30.82
N GLY A 140 32.28 18.67 29.88
CA GLY A 140 31.88 17.27 29.87
C GLY A 140 30.61 16.95 30.67
N ARG A 141 29.90 17.97 31.19
CA ARG A 141 28.66 17.79 31.97
C ARG A 141 27.38 17.90 31.14
N GLY A 142 27.47 18.39 29.91
CA GLY A 142 26.34 18.49 28.99
C GLY A 142 26.57 17.66 27.72
N LEU A 143 25.50 17.11 27.15
CA LEU A 143 25.48 16.58 25.79
C LEU A 143 24.75 17.62 24.93
N ASN A 144 25.48 18.28 24.02
CA ASN A 144 24.93 19.39 23.24
C ASN A 144 25.68 19.54 21.90
N PRO A 145 25.00 19.43 20.74
CA PRO A 145 23.59 19.06 20.61
C PRO A 145 23.34 17.60 21.01
N PHE A 146 22.21 17.33 21.67
CA PHE A 146 21.78 15.95 21.89
C PHE A 146 21.15 15.39 20.60
N PRO A 147 21.48 14.16 20.16
CA PRO A 147 20.97 13.61 18.91
C PRO A 147 19.45 13.56 18.89
N GLN A 148 18.82 13.91 17.77
CA GLN A 148 17.37 13.90 17.58
C GLN A 148 17.03 13.64 16.11
N VAL A 149 15.97 12.87 15.86
CA VAL A 149 15.31 12.85 14.54
C VAL A 149 14.34 14.03 14.46
N GLU A 150 14.54 14.92 13.50
CA GLU A 150 13.65 16.06 13.29
C GLU A 150 12.24 15.60 12.90
N GLN A 151 11.21 16.26 13.44
CA GLN A 151 9.79 16.01 13.13
C GLN A 151 9.31 14.56 13.37
N LEU A 152 10.02 13.77 14.20
CA LEU A 152 9.71 12.35 14.41
C LEU A 152 8.25 12.10 14.80
N ASP A 153 7.69 12.91 15.71
CA ASP A 153 6.31 12.78 16.16
C ASP A 153 5.30 12.99 15.00
N THR A 154 5.52 14.04 14.19
CA THR A 154 4.71 14.33 13.00
C THR A 154 4.83 13.24 11.94
N ASP A 155 6.03 12.74 11.70
CA ASP A 155 6.29 11.64 10.76
C ASP A 155 5.57 10.35 11.22
N CYS A 156 5.67 10.00 12.51
CA CYS A 156 4.97 8.86 13.10
C CYS A 156 3.45 9.01 12.99
N GLY A 157 2.91 10.17 13.35
CA GLY A 157 1.48 10.46 13.22
C GLY A 157 0.99 10.30 11.79
N THR A 158 1.72 10.86 10.82
CA THR A 158 1.38 10.76 9.39
C THR A 158 1.45 9.32 8.91
N PHE A 159 2.47 8.56 9.29
CA PHE A 159 2.59 7.14 8.98
C PHE A 159 1.37 6.35 9.49
N LEU A 160 1.02 6.52 10.77
CA LEU A 160 -0.08 5.80 11.40
C LEU A 160 -1.43 6.13 10.76
N VAL A 161 -1.65 7.38 10.37
CA VAL A 161 -2.85 7.82 9.63
C VAL A 161 -2.96 7.10 8.29
N GLN A 162 -1.87 7.06 7.50
CA GLN A 162 -1.87 6.40 6.20
C GLN A 162 -2.01 4.88 6.33
N ALA A 163 -1.32 4.25 7.29
CA ALA A 163 -1.46 2.84 7.60
C ALA A 163 -2.92 2.47 7.95
N ASN A 164 -3.56 3.27 8.81
CA ASN A 164 -4.96 3.07 9.15
C ASN A 164 -5.89 3.31 7.94
N ARG A 165 -5.55 4.23 7.03
CA ARG A 165 -6.31 4.44 5.79
C ARG A 165 -6.30 3.18 4.93
N VAL A 166 -5.13 2.55 4.74
CA VAL A 166 -5.01 1.26 4.02
C VAL A 166 -5.90 0.21 4.66
N ILE A 167 -5.84 0.04 5.99
CA ILE A 167 -6.67 -0.92 6.74
C ILE A 167 -8.17 -0.73 6.47
N LYS A 168 -8.64 0.53 6.52
CA LYS A 168 -10.06 0.84 6.29
C LYS A 168 -10.49 0.49 4.86
N MET A 169 -9.70 0.87 3.86
CA MET A 169 -10.01 0.57 2.45
C MET A 169 -9.99 -0.94 2.20
N LEU A 170 -9.03 -1.68 2.76
CA LEU A 170 -9.01 -3.15 2.69
C LEU A 170 -10.16 -3.82 3.41
N SER A 171 -10.68 -3.22 4.48
CA SER A 171 -11.84 -3.75 5.19
C SER A 171 -13.14 -3.62 4.36
N GLY A 172 -13.21 -2.61 3.49
CA GLY A 172 -14.33 -2.40 2.57
C GLY A 172 -14.21 -3.19 1.27
N LEU A 173 -12.99 -3.41 0.77
CA LEU A 173 -12.70 -4.04 -0.52
C LEU A 173 -13.50 -5.33 -0.81
N PRO A 174 -13.69 -6.28 0.15
CA PRO A 174 -14.46 -7.49 -0.12
C PRO A 174 -15.90 -7.25 -0.57
N SER A 175 -16.55 -6.18 -0.10
CA SER A 175 -17.93 -5.86 -0.48
C SER A 175 -18.09 -5.40 -1.92
N LEU A 176 -16.99 -5.02 -2.59
CA LEU A 176 -17.00 -4.68 -4.03
C LEU A 176 -17.02 -5.91 -4.94
N LEU A 177 -16.72 -7.09 -4.40
CA LEU A 177 -16.54 -8.33 -5.17
C LEU A 177 -17.44 -9.47 -4.68
N LEU A 178 -17.84 -9.45 -3.41
CA LEU A 178 -18.69 -10.44 -2.77
C LEU A 178 -20.04 -9.82 -2.44
N PRO A 179 -21.13 -10.61 -2.39
CA PRO A 179 -22.48 -10.13 -2.11
C PRO A 179 -22.67 -9.80 -0.62
N LEU A 180 -21.90 -8.85 -0.11
CA LEU A 180 -21.96 -8.38 1.27
C LEU A 180 -22.95 -7.22 1.37
N SER A 181 -23.70 -7.18 2.48
CA SER A 181 -24.77 -6.21 2.71
C SER A 181 -24.28 -4.76 2.89
N LYS A 182 -23.00 -4.58 3.23
CA LYS A 182 -22.32 -3.28 3.35
C LYS A 182 -20.82 -3.44 3.50
N GLU A 183 -20.11 -2.32 3.35
CA GLU A 183 -18.69 -2.21 3.69
C GLU A 183 -18.45 -2.24 5.21
N ASP A 184 -17.27 -2.71 5.61
CA ASP A 184 -16.78 -2.62 6.98
C ASP A 184 -15.51 -1.77 7.08
N SER A 185 -15.23 -1.26 8.28
CA SER A 185 -14.08 -0.38 8.53
C SER A 185 -12.96 -1.03 9.37
N ASN A 186 -13.15 -2.29 9.76
CA ASN A 186 -12.14 -3.10 10.45
C ASN A 186 -12.37 -4.59 10.23
N PHE A 187 -11.32 -5.38 10.50
CA PHE A 187 -11.30 -6.82 10.27
C PHE A 187 -12.21 -7.61 11.22
N ASP A 188 -12.48 -7.13 12.44
CA ASP A 188 -13.37 -7.82 13.38
C ASP A 188 -14.82 -7.85 12.87
N TYR A 189 -15.31 -6.73 12.32
CA TYR A 189 -16.64 -6.69 11.71
C TYR A 189 -16.68 -7.38 10.35
N LEU A 190 -15.64 -7.20 9.53
CA LEU A 190 -15.54 -7.87 8.24
C LEU A 190 -15.56 -9.40 8.40
N ALA A 191 -14.82 -9.96 9.35
CA ALA A 191 -14.82 -11.40 9.61
C ALA A 191 -16.22 -11.92 9.94
N LYS A 192 -16.95 -11.21 10.81
CA LYS A 192 -18.33 -11.58 11.15
C LYS A 192 -19.25 -11.51 9.93
N ARG A 193 -19.07 -10.51 9.07
CA ARG A 193 -19.88 -10.35 7.85
C ARG A 193 -19.61 -11.46 6.85
N ILE A 194 -18.35 -11.78 6.58
CA ILE A 194 -17.97 -12.88 5.69
C ILE A 194 -18.54 -14.21 6.21
N GLU A 195 -18.42 -14.45 7.51
CA GLU A 195 -18.95 -15.66 8.15
C GLU A 195 -20.47 -15.81 7.99
N SER A 196 -21.23 -14.71 8.00
CA SER A 196 -22.68 -14.74 7.83
C SER A 196 -23.17 -14.67 6.38
N GLU A 197 -22.47 -13.98 5.48
CA GLU A 197 -22.99 -13.59 4.16
C GLU A 197 -22.19 -14.17 2.99
N ALA A 198 -20.94 -14.60 3.20
CA ALA A 198 -20.06 -15.15 2.16
C ALA A 198 -19.46 -16.50 2.59
N VAL A 199 -20.35 -17.47 2.83
CA VAL A 199 -20.00 -18.83 3.30
C VAL A 199 -19.03 -19.58 2.36
N ASP A 200 -19.01 -19.24 1.07
CA ASP A 200 -18.11 -19.82 0.08
C ASP A 200 -16.71 -19.18 0.05
N ALA A 201 -16.39 -18.29 1.00
CA ALA A 201 -15.09 -17.62 1.14
C ALA A 201 -14.29 -18.03 2.39
N PRO A 202 -14.16 -19.33 2.74
CA PRO A 202 -13.53 -19.75 4.01
C PRO A 202 -12.06 -19.35 4.12
N ARG A 203 -11.32 -19.31 3.00
CA ARG A 203 -9.91 -18.87 2.98
C ARG A 203 -9.74 -17.39 3.27
N LEU A 204 -10.66 -16.56 2.77
CA LEU A 204 -10.69 -15.14 3.12
C LEU A 204 -10.99 -14.97 4.61
N LEU A 205 -12.00 -15.69 5.13
CA LEU A 205 -12.35 -15.63 6.54
C LEU A 205 -11.20 -16.02 7.47
N GLU A 206 -10.51 -17.12 7.16
CA GLU A 206 -9.32 -17.60 7.87
C GLU A 206 -8.23 -16.51 7.88
N PHE A 207 -7.88 -15.98 6.70
CA PHE A 207 -6.87 -14.94 6.56
C PHE A 207 -7.21 -13.66 7.34
N ILE A 208 -8.46 -13.18 7.27
CA ILE A 208 -8.90 -11.99 8.00
C ILE A 208 -8.80 -12.21 9.52
N LYS A 209 -9.23 -13.37 10.01
CA LYS A 209 -9.16 -13.72 11.45
C LYS A 209 -7.71 -13.80 11.95
N ASP A 210 -6.83 -14.44 11.19
CA ASP A 210 -5.42 -14.61 11.55
C ASP A 210 -4.66 -13.28 11.65
N ASN A 211 -5.04 -12.30 10.83
CA ASN A 211 -4.37 -11.01 10.77
C ASN A 211 -5.06 -9.90 11.59
N ALA A 212 -6.24 -10.15 12.15
CA ALA A 212 -7.03 -9.16 12.88
C ALA A 212 -6.25 -8.50 14.03
N LYS A 213 -5.41 -9.26 14.74
CA LYS A 213 -4.59 -8.73 15.85
C LYS A 213 -3.57 -7.68 15.38
N GLY A 214 -2.87 -7.94 14.28
CA GLY A 214 -1.89 -7.00 13.72
C GLY A 214 -2.55 -5.73 13.20
N VAL A 215 -3.69 -5.88 12.51
CA VAL A 215 -4.52 -4.77 12.05
C VAL A 215 -5.00 -3.92 13.22
N LYS A 216 -5.52 -4.55 14.27
CA LYS A 216 -6.01 -3.87 15.47
C LYS A 216 -4.89 -3.08 16.15
N TYR A 217 -3.70 -3.66 16.28
CA TYR A 217 -2.56 -2.99 16.89
C TYR A 217 -2.19 -1.68 16.17
N LEU A 218 -2.07 -1.70 14.84
CA LEU A 218 -1.79 -0.49 14.04
C LEU A 218 -2.92 0.55 14.15
N ALA A 219 -4.17 0.11 14.15
CA ALA A 219 -5.32 1.00 14.35
C ALA A 219 -5.33 1.64 15.75
N GLU A 220 -4.97 0.88 16.79
CA GLU A 220 -4.85 1.36 18.17
C GLU A 220 -3.71 2.36 18.32
N LEU A 221 -2.53 2.10 17.74
CA LEU A 221 -1.43 3.08 17.70
C LEU A 221 -1.89 4.41 17.11
N ARG A 222 -2.65 4.41 16.01
CA ARG A 222 -3.20 5.64 15.42
C ARG A 222 -4.23 6.29 16.33
N ASN A 223 -5.22 5.52 16.79
CA ASN A 223 -6.32 6.03 17.61
C ASN A 223 -5.83 6.66 18.92
N PHE A 224 -4.86 6.03 19.59
CA PHE A 224 -4.30 6.52 20.86
C PHE A 224 -3.23 7.60 20.68
N HIS A 225 -2.75 7.83 19.45
CA HIS A 225 -1.96 9.00 19.09
C HIS A 225 -2.88 10.23 18.88
N GLU A 226 -3.98 10.10 18.13
CA GLU A 226 -4.91 11.21 17.86
C GLU A 226 -5.83 11.56 19.03
N HIS A 227 -6.22 10.56 19.82
CA HIS A 227 -7.19 10.69 20.90
C HIS A 227 -6.67 10.09 22.22
N PRO A 228 -5.57 10.63 22.78
CA PRO A 228 -4.96 10.09 23.99
C PRO A 228 -5.92 10.23 25.18
N LYS A 229 -6.07 9.15 25.95
CA LYS A 229 -6.83 9.13 27.21
C LYS A 229 -6.01 8.42 28.29
N LYS A 230 -6.53 7.33 28.86
CA LYS A 230 -5.79 6.45 29.78
C LYS A 230 -4.69 5.68 29.07
N ILE A 231 -4.99 5.23 27.85
CA ILE A 231 -4.02 4.64 26.94
C ILE A 231 -3.62 5.74 25.95
N ARG A 232 -2.32 5.83 25.67
CA ARG A 232 -1.75 6.74 24.68
C ARG A 232 -0.62 6.07 23.93
N THR A 233 -0.42 6.47 22.68
CA THR A 233 0.78 6.14 21.93
C THR A 233 1.90 7.05 22.39
N ILE A 234 3.01 6.46 22.84
CA ILE A 234 4.19 7.18 23.32
C ILE A 234 5.26 7.09 22.25
N ILE A 235 5.69 8.23 21.72
CA ILE A 235 6.81 8.33 20.77
C ILE A 235 7.97 8.96 21.52
N ASN A 236 9.07 8.23 21.65
CA ASN A 236 10.31 8.74 22.19
C ASN A 236 11.30 8.89 21.04
N ASN A 237 11.93 10.06 20.96
CA ASN A 237 13.11 10.24 20.12
C ASN A 237 14.31 9.53 20.76
N PHE A 238 15.52 9.82 20.30
CA PHE A 238 16.72 9.42 21.03
C PHE A 238 16.62 9.88 22.50
N THR A 239 16.98 9.00 23.43
CA THR A 239 16.92 9.27 24.87
C THR A 239 18.18 8.79 25.56
N LEU A 240 18.68 9.57 26.52
CA LEU A 240 19.77 9.17 27.40
C LEU A 240 19.22 8.34 28.57
N THR A 241 19.72 7.13 28.76
CA THR A 241 19.34 6.27 29.88
C THR A 241 20.12 6.64 31.16
N PRO A 242 19.67 6.21 32.35
CA PRO A 242 20.42 6.40 33.60
C PRO A 242 21.83 5.80 33.57
N ASN A 243 22.07 4.79 32.72
CA ASN A 243 23.38 4.15 32.56
C ASN A 243 24.28 4.91 31.57
N SER A 244 23.89 6.13 31.17
CA SER A 244 24.58 6.94 30.16
C SER A 244 24.66 6.28 28.77
N SER A 245 23.82 5.28 28.50
CA SER A 245 23.64 4.75 27.15
C SER A 245 22.59 5.56 26.40
N ILE A 246 22.68 5.59 25.08
CA ILE A 246 21.70 6.26 24.22
C ILE A 246 20.77 5.19 23.66
N GLU A 247 19.49 5.30 23.98
CA GLU A 247 18.42 4.53 23.34
C GLU A 247 18.00 5.21 22.04
N ILE A 248 17.79 4.40 21.00
CA ILE A 248 17.25 4.84 19.72
C ILE A 248 15.76 5.21 19.83
N PRO A 249 15.19 5.90 18.82
CA PRO A 249 13.77 6.24 18.84
C PRO A 249 12.86 5.02 18.92
N THR A 250 11.88 5.09 19.82
CA THR A 250 10.92 4.01 20.10
C THR A 250 9.49 4.52 20.15
N TRP A 251 8.53 3.69 19.76
CA TRP A 251 7.12 3.93 20.05
C TRP A 251 6.50 2.72 20.78
N HIS A 252 5.35 2.92 21.42
CA HIS A 252 4.56 1.86 22.07
C HIS A 252 3.25 2.44 22.59
N LEU A 253 2.30 1.57 22.92
CA LEU A 253 1.16 1.93 23.76
C LEU A 253 1.60 2.01 25.22
N SER A 254 1.04 2.95 25.98
CA SER A 254 1.33 3.10 27.40
C SER A 254 1.08 1.81 28.18
N GLY A 255 2.10 1.29 28.87
CA GLY A 255 2.04 0.04 29.61
C GLY A 255 2.53 -1.19 28.83
N GLU A 256 2.86 -1.01 27.54
CA GLU A 256 3.44 -2.05 26.69
C GLU A 256 4.95 -1.89 26.52
N ALA A 257 5.60 -2.90 25.92
CA ALA A 257 7.02 -2.87 25.63
C ALA A 257 7.34 -1.86 24.52
N LYS A 258 8.48 -1.17 24.65
CA LYS A 258 9.00 -0.26 23.63
C LYS A 258 9.47 -1.04 22.40
N SER A 259 9.19 -0.50 21.23
CA SER A 259 9.68 -1.03 19.95
C SER A 259 10.45 0.03 19.16
N PRO A 260 11.55 -0.32 18.48
CA PRO A 260 12.26 0.59 17.59
C PRO A 260 11.38 1.06 16.43
N ILE A 261 11.17 2.38 16.30
CA ILE A 261 10.23 2.95 15.31
C ILE A 261 10.60 2.54 13.89
N HIS A 262 11.88 2.63 13.54
CA HIS A 262 12.34 2.38 12.18
C HIS A 262 12.18 0.90 11.73
N GLU A 263 12.30 -0.05 12.66
CA GLU A 263 12.08 -1.47 12.39
C GLU A 263 10.59 -1.77 12.27
N GLU A 264 9.79 -1.20 13.19
CA GLU A 264 8.36 -1.47 13.21
C GLU A 264 7.62 -0.80 12.06
N MET A 265 8.00 0.41 11.64
CA MET A 265 7.46 1.04 10.41
C MET A 265 7.73 0.19 9.17
N ARG A 266 8.91 -0.42 9.08
CA ARG A 266 9.27 -1.32 7.97
C ARG A 266 8.43 -2.59 8.03
N ALA A 267 8.33 -3.21 9.20
CA ALA A 267 7.52 -4.40 9.41
C ALA A 267 6.04 -4.14 9.08
N ALA A 268 5.49 -3.02 9.55
CA ALA A 268 4.12 -2.60 9.27
C ALA A 268 3.89 -2.33 7.77
N THR A 269 4.83 -1.71 7.08
CA THR A 269 4.73 -1.46 5.63
C THR A 269 4.70 -2.78 4.85
N ASN A 270 5.57 -3.74 5.19
CA ASN A 270 5.58 -5.06 4.57
C ASN A 270 4.31 -5.86 4.89
N PHE A 271 3.87 -5.81 6.15
CA PHE A 271 2.63 -6.43 6.60
C PHE A 271 1.42 -5.89 5.83
N LEU A 272 1.32 -4.56 5.66
CA LEU A 272 0.24 -3.95 4.89
C LEU A 272 0.31 -4.31 3.40
N LEU A 273 1.51 -4.41 2.81
CA LEU A 273 1.67 -4.89 1.43
C LEU A 273 1.10 -6.30 1.26
N GLU A 274 1.48 -7.22 2.14
CA GLU A 274 0.99 -8.60 2.13
C GLU A 274 -0.53 -8.66 2.39
N LEU A 275 -1.03 -7.84 3.30
CA LEU A 275 -2.47 -7.71 3.54
C LEU A 275 -3.23 -7.28 2.29
N ILE A 276 -2.75 -6.27 1.55
CA ILE A 276 -3.41 -5.84 0.30
C ILE A 276 -3.44 -7.00 -0.69
N GLU A 277 -2.28 -7.61 -0.94
CA GLU A 277 -2.11 -8.67 -1.94
C GLU A 277 -2.99 -9.89 -1.64
N ILE A 278 -2.91 -10.42 -0.42
CA ILE A 278 -3.56 -11.69 -0.07
C ILE A 278 -5.06 -11.50 0.20
N THR A 279 -5.48 -10.37 0.78
CA THR A 279 -6.92 -10.06 0.91
C THR A 279 -7.56 -10.01 -0.47
N PHE A 280 -6.96 -9.27 -1.41
CA PHE A 280 -7.48 -9.18 -2.78
C PHE A 280 -7.52 -10.55 -3.46
N ILE A 281 -6.45 -11.36 -3.38
CA ILE A 281 -6.42 -12.70 -3.98
C ILE A 281 -7.54 -13.57 -3.43
N HIS A 282 -7.73 -13.64 -2.11
CA HIS A 282 -8.77 -14.47 -1.53
C HIS A 282 -10.18 -13.98 -1.85
N THR A 283 -10.40 -12.66 -1.84
CA THR A 283 -11.66 -12.06 -2.27
C THR A 283 -11.95 -12.34 -3.75
N LEU A 284 -10.95 -12.18 -4.62
CA LEU A 284 -11.08 -12.45 -6.03
C LEU A 284 -11.44 -13.91 -6.26
N MET A 285 -10.66 -14.86 -5.73
CA MET A 285 -10.91 -16.29 -5.91
C MET A 285 -12.29 -16.75 -5.40
N ALA A 286 -12.80 -16.13 -4.34
CA ALA A 286 -14.14 -16.39 -3.84
C ALA A 286 -15.24 -15.90 -4.81
N SER A 287 -15.01 -14.78 -5.50
CA SER A 287 -15.98 -14.14 -6.41
C SER A 287 -15.96 -14.63 -7.85
N LEU A 288 -14.92 -15.36 -8.28
CA LEU A 288 -14.81 -15.89 -9.64
C LEU A 288 -15.93 -16.87 -10.00
N SER A 289 -16.33 -16.82 -11.28
CA SER A 289 -17.24 -17.77 -11.90
C SER A 289 -16.75 -19.20 -11.73
N LYS A 290 -17.65 -20.10 -11.31
CA LYS A 290 -17.33 -21.53 -11.16
C LYS A 290 -17.33 -22.29 -12.48
N SER A 291 -17.73 -21.63 -13.57
CA SER A 291 -17.73 -22.21 -14.93
C SER A 291 -16.32 -22.39 -15.50
N TYR A 292 -15.31 -21.76 -14.90
CA TYR A 292 -13.93 -21.80 -15.36
C TYR A 292 -13.00 -22.24 -14.22
N PRO A 293 -12.04 -23.15 -14.46
CA PRO A 293 -11.15 -23.63 -13.42
C PRO A 293 -9.99 -22.65 -13.19
N PHE A 294 -10.27 -21.49 -12.60
CA PHE A 294 -9.24 -20.50 -12.30
C PHE A 294 -8.27 -20.97 -11.20
N ILE A 295 -7.01 -20.63 -11.34
CA ILE A 295 -5.95 -20.84 -10.35
C ILE A 295 -5.06 -19.61 -10.20
N ILE A 296 -4.52 -19.42 -9.00
CA ILE A 296 -3.46 -18.45 -8.75
C ILE A 296 -2.11 -19.13 -8.97
N GLN A 297 -1.39 -18.70 -10.00
CA GLN A 297 -0.06 -19.18 -10.30
C GLN A 297 0.98 -18.25 -9.69
N LYS A 298 1.89 -18.81 -8.88
CA LYS A 298 3.07 -18.09 -8.38
C LYS A 298 4.15 -18.05 -9.47
N GLU A 299 4.75 -16.89 -9.67
CA GLU A 299 5.86 -16.70 -10.59
C GLU A 299 7.10 -17.48 -10.13
N LYS A 300 7.70 -18.24 -11.06
CA LYS A 300 8.90 -19.05 -10.77
C LYS A 300 10.14 -18.18 -10.62
N LYS A 301 10.19 -17.07 -11.36
CA LYS A 301 11.28 -16.10 -11.33
C LYS A 301 10.69 -14.71 -11.24
N ILE A 302 11.02 -14.00 -10.17
CA ILE A 302 10.60 -12.62 -9.96
C ILE A 302 11.53 -11.70 -10.76
N ASP A 303 10.95 -10.83 -11.58
CA ASP A 303 11.67 -9.76 -12.25
C ASP A 303 11.84 -8.58 -11.29
N GLU A 304 13.07 -8.18 -11.00
CA GLU A 304 13.34 -7.04 -10.11
C GLU A 304 12.82 -5.72 -10.69
N ALA A 305 12.69 -5.61 -12.01
CA ALA A 305 12.13 -4.42 -12.65
C ALA A 305 10.60 -4.34 -12.52
N ASN A 306 9.94 -5.46 -12.22
CA ASN A 306 8.49 -5.54 -11.99
C ASN A 306 8.17 -6.79 -11.17
N PRO A 307 8.31 -6.74 -9.83
CA PRO A 307 8.32 -7.92 -8.97
C PRO A 307 6.91 -8.46 -8.66
N ILE A 308 6.12 -8.69 -9.71
CA ILE A 308 4.86 -9.43 -9.68
C ILE A 308 5.14 -10.86 -9.21
N GLN A 309 4.35 -11.34 -8.26
CA GLN A 309 4.48 -12.65 -7.64
C GLN A 309 3.39 -13.62 -8.08
N TYR A 310 2.21 -13.13 -8.39
CA TYR A 310 1.03 -13.95 -8.66
C TYR A 310 0.33 -13.53 -9.94
N ARG A 311 -0.23 -14.50 -10.65
CA ARG A 311 -1.13 -14.26 -11.78
C ARG A 311 -2.36 -15.14 -11.65
N LEU A 312 -3.48 -14.63 -12.12
CA LEU A 312 -4.68 -15.42 -12.34
C LEU A 312 -4.56 -16.09 -13.71
N THR A 313 -4.72 -17.40 -13.77
CA THR A 313 -4.75 -18.18 -15.00
C THR A 313 -5.84 -19.24 -14.94
N ILE A 314 -6.13 -19.89 -16.06
CA ILE A 314 -7.03 -21.04 -16.11
C ILE A 314 -6.20 -22.32 -16.02
N ASP A 315 -6.63 -23.26 -15.19
CA ASP A 315 -6.08 -24.61 -15.13
C ASP A 315 -6.58 -25.43 -16.31
N VAL A 316 -5.77 -25.43 -17.38
CA VAL A 316 -6.05 -26.18 -18.61
C VAL A 316 -6.18 -27.69 -18.37
N GLY A 317 -5.59 -28.22 -17.29
CA GLY A 317 -5.70 -29.63 -16.92
C GLY A 317 -7.09 -30.04 -16.43
N GLN A 318 -7.95 -29.07 -16.10
CA GLN A 318 -9.33 -29.29 -15.63
C GLN A 318 -10.39 -29.00 -16.69
N PHE A 319 -10.00 -28.60 -17.92
CA PHE A 319 -10.96 -28.49 -19.02
C PHE A 319 -11.36 -29.89 -19.50
N ASN A 320 -12.61 -30.28 -19.24
CA ASN A 320 -13.23 -31.39 -19.95
C ASN A 320 -13.49 -30.96 -21.40
N VAL A 321 -12.73 -31.54 -22.34
CA VAL A 321 -12.80 -31.26 -23.79
C VAL A 321 -14.17 -31.63 -24.40
N GLU A 322 -15.05 -32.30 -23.66
CA GLU A 322 -16.38 -32.71 -24.13
C GLU A 322 -17.45 -31.60 -24.13
N GLN A 323 -17.16 -30.39 -23.62
CA GLN A 323 -18.11 -29.27 -23.63
C GLN A 323 -17.92 -28.28 -24.78
N ILE A 324 -17.03 -28.56 -25.72
CA ILE A 324 -16.81 -27.70 -26.91
C ILE A 324 -16.90 -28.58 -28.18
N ILE A 325 -18.07 -29.18 -28.41
CA ILE A 325 -18.56 -29.60 -29.74
C ILE A 325 -20.08 -29.37 -29.78
#